data_AF-W2EPH6-F1
#
_entry.id   AF-W2EPH6-F1
#
_cell.length_a   1.000
_cell.length_b   1.000
_cell.length_c   1.000
_cell.angle_alpha   90.00
_cell.angle_beta   90.00
_cell.angle_gamma   90.00
#
_symmetry.space_group_name_H-M   'P 1'
#
loop_
_entity.id
_entity.type
_entity.pdbx_description
1 polymer ?
#
loop_
_entity_poly.entity_id
_entity_poly.type
_entity_poly.pdbx_seq_one_letter_code
_entity_poly.pdbx_strand_id
1 'polypeptide(L)'
;MFVQTDNPGDNTVVAHDHGPGGALTQAGTYPTGGRGGVLGGSAVDHLASQGSLTYDQRHGLLYAVNAGSDTMSVFAVQGDRLSRKQVITSGGKFPVSVAVHGDLVYVLNALDGPSALSRSNPS
;
A
#
# COMPACT_ATOMS: atom_id res chain seq x y z
N MET A 1 9.70 -0.69 10.36
CA MET A 1 8.49 0.12 10.05
C MET A 1 8.43 0.32 8.54
N PHE A 2 7.22 0.39 7.95
CA PHE A 2 7.04 0.72 6.53
C PHE A 2 6.16 1.96 6.37
N VAL A 3 6.52 2.85 5.44
CA VAL A 3 5.79 4.10 5.14
C VAL A 3 5.62 4.22 3.64
N GLN A 4 4.43 4.55 3.18
CA GLN A 4 4.16 4.82 1.76
C GLN A 4 4.31 6.31 1.45
N THR A 5 4.91 6.66 0.32
CA THR A 5 5.21 8.05 -0.04
C THR A 5 4.11 8.75 -0.84
N ASP A 6 3.20 8.00 -1.45
CA ASP A 6 2.09 8.49 -2.28
C ASP A 6 2.51 9.44 -3.43
N ASN A 7 3.72 9.24 -3.96
CA ASN A 7 4.22 10.07 -5.04
C ASN A 7 3.42 9.83 -6.36
N PRO A 8 2.88 10.89 -7.00
CA PRO A 8 2.05 10.76 -8.21
C PRO A 8 2.78 10.24 -9.46
N GLY A 9 4.11 10.34 -9.49
CA GLY A 9 4.94 9.83 -10.58
C GLY A 9 5.44 8.40 -10.34
N ASP A 10 5.90 8.10 -9.13
CA ASP A 10 6.41 6.78 -8.74
C ASP A 10 6.19 6.54 -7.24
N ASN A 11 5.09 5.86 -6.90
CA ASN A 11 4.75 5.59 -5.51
C ASN A 11 5.69 4.52 -4.93
N THR A 12 6.21 4.75 -3.73
CA THR A 12 7.19 3.88 -3.08
C THR A 12 6.80 3.56 -1.65
N VAL A 13 7.27 2.41 -1.16
CA VAL A 13 7.27 2.05 0.26
C VAL A 13 8.70 2.17 0.78
N VAL A 14 8.88 2.92 1.85
CA VAL A 14 10.15 3.11 2.55
C VAL A 14 10.15 2.27 3.82
N ALA A 15 11.17 1.45 3.99
CA ALA A 15 11.43 0.69 5.19
C ALA A 15 12.35 1.48 6.13
N HIS A 16 12.03 1.49 7.41
CA HIS A 16 12.85 2.07 8.46
C HIS A 16 13.13 1.05 9.56
N ASP A 17 14.37 1.00 10.01
CA ASP A 17 14.80 0.27 11.20
C ASP A 17 14.72 1.14 12.43
N HIS A 18 14.48 0.50 13.57
CA HIS A 18 14.48 1.16 14.87
C HIS A 18 15.84 0.94 15.52
N GLY A 19 16.59 2.02 15.69
CA GLY A 19 17.82 2.06 16.46
C GLY A 19 17.57 2.25 17.97
N PRO A 20 18.63 2.13 18.79
CA PRO A 20 18.56 2.44 20.22
C PRO A 20 18.01 3.85 20.46
N GLY A 21 17.10 3.99 21.42
CA GLY A 21 16.51 5.30 21.79
C GLY A 21 15.46 5.84 20.83
N GLY A 22 14.94 5.04 19.88
CA GLY A 22 13.83 5.42 19.00
C GLY A 22 14.26 6.12 17.71
N ALA A 23 15.56 6.16 17.41
CA ALA A 23 16.04 6.66 16.12
C ALA A 23 15.54 5.77 14.98
N LEU A 24 15.05 6.39 13.90
CA LEU A 24 14.64 5.68 12.69
C LEU A 24 15.70 5.88 11.61
N THR A 25 16.25 4.77 11.09
CA THR A 25 17.17 4.79 9.95
C THR A 25 16.49 4.15 8.75
N GLN A 26 16.52 4.83 7.61
CA GLN A 26 15.98 4.25 6.38
C GLN A 26 16.81 3.02 5.97
N ALA A 27 16.14 1.89 5.82
CA ALA A 27 16.73 0.60 5.49
C ALA A 27 16.55 0.23 4.01
N GLY A 28 15.48 0.74 3.37
CA GLY A 28 15.25 0.50 1.95
C GLY A 28 14.10 1.33 1.36
N THR A 29 14.08 1.46 0.04
CA THR A 29 13.00 2.06 -0.73
C THR A 29 12.58 1.09 -1.82
N TYR A 30 11.28 0.81 -1.89
CA TYR A 30 10.72 -0.21 -2.76
C TYR A 30 9.65 0.40 -3.65
N PRO A 31 9.80 0.39 -4.98
CA PRO A 31 8.75 0.87 -5.88
C PRO A 31 7.53 -0.03 -5.79
N THR A 32 6.35 0.59 -5.71
CA THR A 32 5.06 -0.10 -5.83
C THR A 32 4.82 -0.57 -7.26
N GLY A 33 5.41 0.12 -8.25
CA GLY A 33 5.07 -0.10 -9.65
C GLY A 33 3.73 0.52 -10.05
N GLY A 34 3.14 1.35 -9.19
CA GLY A 34 2.01 2.20 -9.50
C GLY A 34 2.25 3.66 -9.09
N ARG A 35 1.22 4.49 -9.23
CA ARG A 35 1.27 5.92 -8.96
C ARG A 35 0.42 6.30 -7.76
N GLY A 36 0.91 7.27 -7.00
CA GLY A 36 0.17 7.89 -5.91
C GLY A 36 -0.95 8.79 -6.43
N GLY A 37 -1.82 9.23 -5.54
CA GLY A 37 -3.01 10.00 -5.90
C GLY A 37 -2.82 11.50 -5.76
N VAL A 38 -3.37 12.28 -6.69
CA VAL A 38 -3.69 13.70 -6.45
C VAL A 38 -5.12 13.93 -6.89
N LEU A 39 -6.01 14.22 -5.94
CA LEU A 39 -7.36 14.71 -6.22
C LEU A 39 -7.36 16.24 -6.12
N GLY A 40 -7.92 16.93 -7.11
CA GLY A 40 -8.11 18.38 -7.07
C GLY A 40 -8.96 18.77 -5.87
N GLY A 41 -8.44 19.66 -5.00
CA GLY A 41 -9.06 20.03 -3.72
C GLY A 41 -8.60 19.19 -2.51
N SER A 42 -7.79 18.16 -2.73
CA SER A 42 -7.29 17.22 -1.71
C SER A 42 -5.83 17.49 -1.30
N ALA A 43 -5.38 18.74 -1.43
CA ALA A 43 -4.12 19.15 -0.83
C ALA A 43 -4.22 18.90 0.68
N VAL A 44 -3.54 17.86 1.16
CA VAL A 44 -3.48 17.46 2.56
C VAL A 44 -4.76 16.79 3.08
N ASP A 45 -5.13 15.63 2.52
CA ASP A 45 -5.86 14.67 3.36
C ASP A 45 -4.94 13.53 3.77
N HIS A 46 -4.36 13.66 4.96
CA HIS A 46 -3.61 12.59 5.59
C HIS A 46 -4.51 11.35 5.88
N LEU A 47 -5.85 11.46 5.75
CA LEU A 47 -6.71 10.27 5.75
C LEU A 47 -6.52 9.40 4.49
N ALA A 48 -6.11 9.96 3.34
CA ALA A 48 -5.88 9.15 2.13
C ALA A 48 -4.66 8.22 2.26
N SER A 49 -3.70 8.57 3.13
CA SER A 49 -2.58 7.68 3.47
C SER A 49 -2.87 6.80 4.70
N GLN A 50 -3.87 7.14 5.53
CA GLN A 50 -4.32 6.24 6.60
C GLN A 50 -5.06 5.03 6.01
N GLY A 51 -4.38 3.88 6.08
CA GLY A 51 -4.89 2.62 5.53
C GLY A 51 -4.54 2.39 4.06
N SER A 52 -3.73 3.25 3.43
CA SER A 52 -3.20 2.98 2.08
C SER A 52 -2.17 1.83 2.07
N LEU A 53 -1.66 1.47 3.24
CA LEU A 53 -0.67 0.44 3.47
C LEU A 53 -1.11 -0.47 4.63
N THR A 54 -1.24 -1.77 4.38
CA THR A 54 -1.65 -2.76 5.40
C THR A 54 -0.73 -3.97 5.38
N TYR A 55 -0.22 -4.34 6.56
CA TYR A 55 0.58 -5.55 6.75
C TYR A 55 -0.29 -6.70 7.26
N ASP A 56 -0.30 -7.80 6.52
CA ASP A 56 -0.85 -9.07 6.94
C ASP A 56 0.26 -9.96 7.48
N GLN A 57 0.35 -10.00 8.81
CA GLN A 57 1.32 -10.81 9.52
C GLN A 57 1.11 -12.32 9.30
N ARG A 58 -0.12 -12.77 9.05
CA ARG A 58 -0.42 -14.20 8.90
C ARG A 58 0.19 -14.76 7.61
N HIS A 59 0.13 -13.98 6.54
CA HIS A 59 0.67 -14.38 5.24
C HIS A 59 2.04 -13.76 4.93
N GLY A 60 2.55 -12.86 5.78
CA GLY A 60 3.81 -12.17 5.57
C GLY A 60 3.76 -11.24 4.35
N LEU A 61 2.60 -10.61 4.11
CA LEU A 61 2.34 -9.79 2.95
C LEU A 61 2.07 -8.33 3.34
N LEU A 62 2.57 -7.40 2.54
CA LEU A 62 2.28 -5.97 2.65
C LEU A 62 1.52 -5.52 1.40
N TYR A 63 0.38 -4.86 1.63
CA TYR A 63 -0.51 -4.38 0.59
C TYR A 63 -0.46 -2.86 0.54
N ALA A 64 -0.22 -2.30 -0.65
CA ALA A 64 -0.08 -0.86 -0.89
C ALA A 64 -1.03 -0.43 -2.02
N VAL A 65 -1.93 0.54 -1.79
CA VAL A 65 -2.78 1.07 -2.87
C VAL A 65 -2.04 2.14 -3.68
N ASN A 66 -2.36 2.21 -4.96
CA ASN A 66 -1.81 3.15 -5.92
C ASN A 66 -2.95 3.95 -6.56
N ALA A 67 -3.38 5.01 -5.88
CA ALA A 67 -4.56 5.79 -6.24
C ALA A 67 -4.50 6.33 -7.67
N GLY A 68 -3.35 6.85 -8.11
CA GLY A 68 -3.20 7.43 -9.45
C GLY A 68 -3.10 6.42 -10.59
N SER A 69 -3.05 5.12 -10.29
CA SER A 69 -3.04 4.06 -11.30
C SER A 69 -4.16 3.03 -11.12
N ASP A 70 -5.10 3.26 -10.21
CA ASP A 70 -6.24 2.36 -9.95
C ASP A 70 -5.82 0.92 -9.59
N THR A 71 -4.62 0.75 -9.02
CA THR A 71 -4.03 -0.55 -8.69
C THR A 71 -3.70 -0.67 -7.21
N MET A 72 -3.35 -1.88 -6.80
CA MET A 72 -2.66 -2.17 -5.55
C MET A 72 -1.45 -3.08 -5.80
N SER A 73 -0.46 -3.00 -4.93
CA SER A 73 0.76 -3.80 -4.96
C SER A 73 0.79 -4.76 -3.79
N VAL A 74 1.26 -5.98 -4.04
CA VAL A 74 1.47 -7.01 -3.02
C VAL A 74 2.96 -7.25 -2.89
N PHE A 75 3.50 -7.13 -1.68
CA PHE A 75 4.88 -7.44 -1.36
C PHE A 75 4.96 -8.61 -0.40
N ALA A 76 5.92 -9.51 -0.60
CA ALA A 76 6.37 -10.41 0.47
C ALA A 76 7.34 -9.65 1.38
N VAL A 77 7.19 -9.85 2.69
CA VAL A 77 8.01 -9.20 3.71
C VAL A 77 9.01 -10.19 4.31
N GLN A 78 10.28 -9.80 4.37
CA GLN A 78 11.34 -10.52 5.07
C GLN A 78 12.13 -9.52 5.94
N GLY A 79 11.74 -9.39 7.20
CA GLY A 79 12.27 -8.35 8.09
C GLY A 79 11.90 -6.96 7.59
N ASP A 80 12.91 -6.14 7.32
CA ASP A 80 12.83 -4.80 6.73
C ASP A 80 12.84 -4.82 5.19
N ARG A 81 12.94 -6.00 4.56
CA ARG A 81 13.04 -6.14 3.11
C ARG A 81 11.70 -6.49 2.47
N LEU A 82 11.40 -5.83 1.36
CA LEU A 82 10.22 -6.10 0.54
C LEU A 82 10.58 -6.69 -0.82
N SER A 83 9.80 -7.66 -1.28
CA SER A 83 9.84 -8.17 -2.65
C SER A 83 8.46 -8.06 -3.28
N ARG A 84 8.31 -7.25 -4.33
CA ARG A 84 7.02 -7.07 -5.00
C ARG A 84 6.64 -8.36 -5.72
N LYS A 85 5.51 -8.95 -5.31
CA LYS A 85 4.96 -10.18 -5.90
C LYS A 85 4.04 -9.85 -7.06
N GLN A 86 3.19 -8.83 -6.90
CA GLN A 86 2.14 -8.51 -7.86
C GLN A 86 1.81 -7.01 -7.86
N VAL A 87 1.28 -6.54 -8.99
CA VAL A 87 0.50 -5.31 -9.10
C VAL A 87 -0.82 -5.71 -9.75
N ILE A 88 -1.93 -5.48 -9.08
CA ILE A 88 -3.27 -5.90 -9.52
C ILE A 88 -4.22 -4.71 -9.52
N THR A 89 -5.29 -4.78 -10.33
CA THR A 89 -6.34 -3.75 -10.28
C THR A 89 -7.00 -3.72 -8.90
N SER A 90 -7.35 -2.52 -8.43
CA SER A 90 -8.18 -2.31 -7.24
C SER A 90 -9.65 -2.67 -7.46
N GLY A 91 -10.04 -2.89 -8.72
CA GLY A 91 -11.42 -3.15 -9.13
C GLY A 91 -12.33 -1.92 -9.09
N GLY A 92 -11.78 -0.73 -8.92
CA GLY A 92 -12.49 0.55 -9.01
C GLY A 92 -11.53 1.68 -9.34
N LYS A 93 -11.93 2.91 -9.04
CA LYS A 93 -11.10 4.10 -9.29
C LYS A 93 -10.67 4.79 -8.01
N PHE A 94 -9.43 5.23 -8.05
CA PHE A 94 -8.79 6.00 -6.98
C PHE A 94 -8.87 5.25 -5.63
N PRO A 95 -8.22 4.08 -5.51
CA PRO A 95 -8.17 3.33 -4.26
C PRO A 95 -7.43 4.14 -3.19
N VAL A 96 -8.06 4.31 -2.05
CA VAL A 96 -7.54 5.14 -0.93
C VAL A 96 -7.26 4.33 0.33
N SER A 97 -7.80 3.12 0.45
CA SER A 97 -7.57 2.28 1.64
C SER A 97 -7.60 0.80 1.30
N VAL A 98 -6.83 0.00 2.03
CA VAL A 98 -6.78 -1.46 1.97
C VAL A 98 -6.81 -2.04 3.37
N ALA A 99 -7.63 -3.07 3.59
CA ALA A 99 -7.72 -3.80 4.86
C ALA A 99 -7.75 -5.31 4.61
N VAL A 100 -7.30 -6.08 5.60
CA VAL A 100 -7.25 -7.55 5.53
C VAL A 100 -8.07 -8.16 6.67
N HIS A 101 -8.86 -9.18 6.34
CA HIS A 101 -9.54 -10.00 7.33
C HIS A 101 -9.58 -11.46 6.89
N GLY A 102 -8.99 -12.35 7.70
CA GLY A 102 -8.83 -13.75 7.33
C GLY A 102 -7.96 -13.88 6.08
N ASP A 103 -8.55 -14.38 5.00
CA ASP A 103 -7.88 -14.58 3.70
C ASP A 103 -8.41 -13.60 2.63
N LEU A 104 -9.10 -12.54 3.08
CA LEU A 104 -9.74 -11.54 2.22
C LEU A 104 -9.04 -10.19 2.33
N VAL A 105 -8.86 -9.55 1.18
CA VAL A 105 -8.39 -8.18 1.05
C VAL A 105 -9.54 -7.30 0.54
N TYR A 106 -9.77 -6.19 1.24
CA TYR A 106 -10.80 -5.19 0.91
C TYR A 106 -10.13 -3.89 0.50
N VAL A 107 -10.59 -3.29 -0.59
CA VAL A 107 -10.06 -2.00 -1.08
C VAL A 107 -11.19 -0.98 -1.16
N LEU A 108 -11.03 0.19 -0.55
CA LEU A 108 -11.97 1.30 -0.68
C LEU A 108 -11.55 2.21 -1.85
N ASN A 109 -12.48 2.43 -2.79
CA ASN A 109 -12.31 3.27 -3.97
C ASN A 109 -13.08 4.57 -3.81
N ALA A 110 -12.41 5.71 -3.97
CA ALA A 110 -12.99 7.02 -3.66
C ALA A 110 -13.90 7.57 -4.77
N LEU A 111 -13.70 7.17 -6.02
CA LEU A 111 -14.43 7.76 -7.16
C LEU A 111 -15.56 6.90 -7.71
N ASP A 112 -15.63 5.60 -7.39
CA ASP A 112 -16.64 4.67 -7.94
C ASP A 112 -17.36 3.77 -6.88
N GLY A 113 -17.22 4.02 -5.56
CA GLY A 113 -17.93 3.26 -4.49
C GLY A 113 -17.28 1.90 -4.09
N PRO A 114 -17.76 1.18 -3.04
CA PRO A 114 -16.94 0.20 -2.32
C PRO A 114 -16.71 -1.14 -3.05
N SER A 115 -15.40 -1.46 -3.15
CA SER A 115 -14.69 -2.74 -3.04
C SER A 115 -14.95 -3.90 -4.01
N ALA A 116 -13.88 -4.27 -4.72
CA ALA A 116 -13.67 -5.61 -5.27
C ALA A 116 -13.15 -6.59 -4.21
N LEU A 117 -13.60 -7.85 -4.29
CA LEU A 117 -13.06 -9.00 -3.58
C LEU A 117 -11.85 -9.51 -4.36
N SER A 118 -10.64 -9.43 -3.78
CA SER A 118 -9.49 -10.14 -4.32
C SER A 118 -9.10 -11.27 -3.37
N ARG A 119 -9.19 -12.51 -3.85
CA ARG A 119 -8.59 -13.67 -3.16
C ARG A 119 -7.12 -13.70 -3.56
N SER A 120 -6.22 -13.34 -2.65
CA SER A 120 -4.82 -13.69 -2.82
C SER A 120 -4.71 -15.19 -2.61
N ASN A 121 -4.51 -15.97 -3.68
CA ASN A 121 -4.13 -17.36 -3.56
C ASN A 121 -2.61 -17.37 -3.32
N PRO A 122 -2.11 -17.70 -2.12
CA PRO A 122 -0.68 -17.81 -1.91
C PRO A 122 -0.22 -19.08 -2.64
N SER A 123 0.50 -18.88 -3.73
CA SER A 123 1.26 -19.94 -4.41
C SER A 123 2.41 -20.43 -3.55
#